data_AF-A0A6C0H1D5-F1
#
_entry.id   AF-A0A6C0H1D5-F1
#
_cell.length_a   1.000
_cell.length_b   1.000
_cell.length_c   1.000
_cell.angle_alpha   90.00
_cell.angle_beta   90.00
_cell.angle_gamma   90.00
#
_symmetry.space_group_name_H-M   'P 1'
#
loop_
_entity.id
_entity.type
_entity.pdbx_description
1 polymer ?
#
loop_
_entity_poly.entity_id
_entity_poly.type
_entity_poly.pdbx_seq_one_letter_code
_entity_poly.pdbx_strand_id
1 'polypeptide(L)'
;MSNKMNDTLNYLLQNCNHNPVNFTYFAIGSAPHCSISELNERYDQIIPKFILDILDNTDDTIRIINIDEVFENNHIQMNEKIQMMTEYHKSNKWNTNYKLDFEYTKYENIHIWRTKDNRVESIIIGGSFTHKNRWNDLTNDWFIEKLCDLTLKFNSKLVVQEYTGYDLDNLRFELFNKSLNKELFKNKILIDITYGNNCGCGTDLIKNKPIYNDFYDFINFTLMKDSEMVDIIGKSDEIDEIIKIFFIKKFRQIIHTIYVDYRRKKSGQSLMFGHSLYNELSTAGQIMQVVLNELNEIIKIFDLLKMLTDEKKELIKNLFEKYPEYDIYKWGEIMINIYK
;
A
#
# COMPACT_ATOMS: atom_id res chain seq x y z
N MET A 1 -3.80 9.79 29.44
CA MET A 1 -2.66 10.01 28.52
C MET A 1 -3.18 10.33 27.09
N SER A 2 -4.24 11.14 26.91
CA SER A 2 -4.95 11.24 25.61
C SER A 2 -5.30 12.65 25.09
N ASN A 3 -4.74 13.75 25.64
CA ASN A 3 -4.99 15.10 25.11
C ASN A 3 -3.83 15.63 24.24
N LYS A 4 -2.58 15.46 24.68
CA LYS A 4 -1.41 16.07 24.02
C LYS A 4 -1.21 15.63 22.56
N MET A 5 -1.35 14.34 22.25
CA MET A 5 -1.23 13.86 20.86
C MET A 5 -2.37 14.39 20.00
N ASN A 6 -3.61 14.40 20.50
CA ASN A 6 -4.74 14.96 19.77
C ASN A 6 -4.55 16.47 19.51
N ASP A 7 -4.04 17.23 20.49
CA ASP A 7 -3.72 18.65 20.32
C ASP A 7 -2.62 18.85 19.26
N THR A 8 -1.59 18.00 19.28
CA THR A 8 -0.51 17.96 18.28
C THR A 8 -1.07 17.72 16.87
N LEU A 9 -1.89 16.67 16.71
CA LEU A 9 -2.49 16.31 15.42
C LEU A 9 -3.47 17.38 14.93
N ASN A 10 -4.24 17.99 15.82
CA ASN A 10 -5.13 19.11 15.48
C ASN A 10 -4.35 20.32 14.99
N TYR A 11 -3.24 20.68 15.66
CA TYR A 11 -2.35 21.74 15.21
C TYR A 11 -1.79 21.45 13.82
N LEU A 12 -1.33 20.22 13.55
CA LEU A 12 -0.85 19.83 12.23
C LEU A 12 -1.93 19.95 11.16
N LEU A 13 -3.16 19.49 11.41
CA LEU A 13 -4.25 19.62 10.45
C LEU A 13 -4.56 21.07 10.15
N GLN A 14 -4.54 21.94 11.17
CA GLN A 14 -4.69 23.37 10.98
C GLN A 14 -3.58 23.91 10.08
N ASN A 15 -2.31 23.58 10.35
CA ASN A 15 -1.20 23.99 9.49
C ASN A 15 -1.36 23.45 8.06
N CYS A 16 -1.74 22.18 7.89
CA CYS A 16 -1.96 21.58 6.58
C CYS A 16 -3.08 22.25 5.78
N ASN A 17 -4.12 22.75 6.46
CA ASN A 17 -5.21 23.48 5.84
C ASN A 17 -4.85 24.94 5.51
N HIS A 18 -4.01 25.60 6.31
CA HIS A 18 -3.59 26.99 6.05
C HIS A 18 -2.45 27.08 5.03
N ASN A 19 -1.57 26.08 5.00
CA ASN A 19 -0.43 25.99 4.10
C ASN A 19 -0.47 24.67 3.32
N PRO A 20 -1.36 24.55 2.32
CA PRO A 20 -1.46 23.35 1.50
C PRO A 20 -0.19 23.16 0.67
N VAL A 21 0.17 21.89 0.45
CA VAL A 21 1.32 21.50 -0.37
C VAL A 21 0.86 20.57 -1.50
N ASN A 22 1.70 20.39 -2.52
CA ASN A 22 1.39 19.51 -3.65
C ASN A 22 1.46 18.03 -3.27
N PHE A 23 2.36 17.67 -2.35
CA PHE A 23 2.59 16.29 -1.93
C PHE A 23 2.78 16.18 -0.42
N THR A 24 2.07 15.26 0.22
CA THR A 24 2.26 14.92 1.63
C THR A 24 2.67 13.45 1.75
N TYR A 25 3.78 13.20 2.44
CA TYR A 25 4.16 11.88 2.91
C TYR A 25 3.97 11.79 4.42
N PHE A 26 3.16 10.84 4.87
CA PHE A 26 2.89 10.61 6.27
C PHE A 26 3.41 9.21 6.67
N ALA A 27 4.41 9.20 7.53
CA ALA A 27 5.12 8.02 8.00
C ALA A 27 4.83 7.79 9.49
N ILE A 28 4.44 6.57 9.83
CA ILE A 28 4.17 6.14 11.21
C ILE A 28 5.19 5.06 11.58
N GLY A 29 5.83 5.21 12.75
CA GLY A 29 6.87 4.30 13.22
C GLY A 29 8.20 4.40 12.46
N SER A 30 8.53 5.59 11.94
CA SER A 30 9.63 5.79 10.99
C SER A 30 10.99 6.14 11.61
N ALA A 31 11.14 6.06 12.94
CA ALA A 31 12.40 6.43 13.58
C ALA A 31 13.55 5.49 13.15
N PRO A 32 14.71 6.02 12.69
CA PRO A 32 15.83 5.17 12.31
C PRO A 32 16.38 4.41 13.51
N HIS A 33 16.55 3.10 13.35
CA HIS A 33 17.21 2.22 14.34
C HIS A 33 18.72 2.08 14.10
N CYS A 34 19.32 2.93 13.27
CA CYS A 34 20.74 2.95 12.96
C CYS A 34 21.34 4.35 13.08
N SER A 35 22.66 4.48 12.93
CA SER A 35 23.35 5.76 12.86
C SER A 35 23.13 6.47 11.51
N ILE A 36 23.36 7.79 11.45
CA ILE A 36 23.31 8.54 10.19
C ILE A 36 24.27 7.96 9.16
N SER A 37 25.45 7.48 9.57
CA SER A 37 26.42 6.87 8.67
C SER A 37 25.90 5.62 7.98
N GLU A 38 25.07 4.83 8.67
CA GLU A 38 24.50 3.57 8.18
C GLU A 38 23.19 3.75 7.41
N LEU A 39 22.49 4.87 7.63
CA LEU A 39 21.33 5.27 6.82
C LEU A 39 21.70 5.32 5.34
N ASN A 40 20.88 4.65 4.54
CA ASN A 40 21.00 4.54 3.10
C ASN A 40 19.61 4.59 2.46
N GLU A 41 19.56 4.92 1.18
CA GLU A 41 18.33 5.15 0.41
C GLU A 41 17.32 3.99 0.48
N ARG A 42 17.79 2.77 0.74
CA ARG A 42 16.95 1.58 0.82
C ARG A 42 16.01 1.59 2.03
N TYR A 43 16.45 2.16 3.14
CA TYR A 43 15.76 2.09 4.43
C TYR A 43 15.52 3.47 5.05
N ASP A 44 15.72 4.53 4.27
CA ASP A 44 15.49 5.88 4.73
C ASP A 44 13.99 6.20 4.78
N GLN A 45 13.40 5.99 5.95
CA GLN A 45 11.98 6.23 6.18
C GLN A 45 11.67 7.70 6.52
N ILE A 46 12.69 8.54 6.76
CA ILE A 46 12.49 9.94 7.14
C ILE A 46 12.23 10.80 5.91
N ILE A 47 13.06 10.65 4.86
CA ILE A 47 12.78 11.21 3.53
C ILE A 47 13.13 10.11 2.50
N PRO A 48 12.14 9.29 2.11
CA PRO A 48 12.35 8.19 1.18
C PRO A 48 12.89 8.62 -0.18
N LYS A 49 13.60 7.71 -0.86
CA LYS A 49 14.14 7.96 -2.20
C LYS A 49 13.11 8.46 -3.19
N PHE A 50 11.88 7.94 -3.16
CA PHE A 50 10.83 8.41 -4.07
C PHE A 50 10.45 9.88 -3.83
N ILE A 51 10.60 10.42 -2.61
CA ILE A 51 10.42 11.86 -2.36
C ILE A 51 11.52 12.67 -3.01
N LEU A 52 12.76 12.18 -2.93
CA LEU A 52 13.89 12.81 -3.61
C LEU A 52 13.69 12.79 -5.13
N ASP A 53 13.16 11.70 -5.68
CA ASP A 53 12.83 11.60 -7.10
C ASP A 53 11.76 12.63 -7.50
N ILE A 54 10.74 12.88 -6.67
CA ILE A 54 9.77 13.95 -6.92
C ILE A 54 10.48 15.31 -6.94
N LEU A 55 11.37 15.56 -5.97
CA LEU A 55 12.11 16.83 -5.90
C LEU A 55 13.00 17.05 -7.13
N ASP A 56 13.61 15.98 -7.62
CA ASP A 56 14.48 16.02 -8.79
C ASP A 56 13.72 16.28 -10.10
N ASN A 57 12.46 15.84 -10.20
CA ASN A 57 11.70 15.80 -11.45
C ASN A 57 10.53 16.80 -11.54
N THR A 58 10.15 17.45 -10.45
CA THR A 58 9.05 18.44 -10.43
C THR A 58 9.47 19.72 -9.70
N ASP A 59 8.56 20.69 -9.60
CA ASP A 59 8.67 21.87 -8.72
C ASP A 59 7.71 21.77 -7.52
N ASP A 60 7.20 20.57 -7.23
CA ASP A 60 6.19 20.37 -6.19
C ASP A 60 6.70 20.78 -4.81
N THR A 61 5.81 21.39 -4.03
CA THR A 61 5.99 21.59 -2.59
C THR A 61 5.66 20.28 -1.85
N ILE A 62 6.51 19.91 -0.89
CA ILE A 62 6.43 18.61 -0.21
C ILE A 62 6.38 18.82 1.31
N ARG A 63 5.43 18.16 1.96
CA ARG A 63 5.38 17.98 3.41
C ARG A 63 5.64 16.53 3.77
N ILE A 64 6.50 16.31 4.73
CA ILE A 64 6.87 14.99 5.23
C ILE A 64 6.59 14.99 6.73
N ILE A 65 5.73 14.10 7.20
CA ILE A 65 5.32 14.01 8.59
C ILE A 65 5.75 12.63 9.10
N ASN A 66 6.59 12.61 10.11
CA ASN A 66 7.06 11.40 10.77
C ASN A 66 6.57 11.39 12.22
N ILE A 67 5.85 10.35 12.61
CA ILE A 67 5.38 10.14 13.99
C ILE A 67 5.97 8.84 14.52
N ASP A 68 6.65 8.91 15.66
CA ASP A 68 7.20 7.75 16.35
C ASP A 68 7.36 8.03 17.86
N GLU A 69 7.11 7.03 18.70
CA GLU A 69 7.31 7.12 20.14
C GLU A 69 8.78 7.21 20.54
N VAL A 70 9.70 6.73 19.69
CA VAL A 70 11.15 6.83 19.89
C VAL A 70 11.61 8.30 19.89
N PHE A 71 10.81 9.21 19.33
CA PHE A 71 11.06 10.66 19.40
C PHE A 71 10.47 11.32 20.67
N GLU A 72 9.86 10.59 21.62
CA GLU A 72 9.18 11.16 22.80
C GLU A 72 10.11 11.52 23.99
N ASN A 73 9.75 12.59 24.71
CA ASN A 73 10.54 13.30 25.75
C ASN A 73 10.98 12.51 26.99
N ASN A 74 10.50 11.28 27.21
CA ASN A 74 10.80 10.54 28.45
C ASN A 74 12.04 9.64 28.36
N HIS A 75 12.70 9.59 27.21
CA HIS A 75 13.92 8.80 27.00
C HIS A 75 15.14 9.72 26.90
N ILE A 76 16.22 9.38 27.61
CA ILE A 76 17.58 9.97 27.39
C ILE A 76 17.95 9.94 25.89
N GLN A 77 17.43 8.94 25.17
CA GLN A 77 17.57 8.74 23.74
C GLN A 77 16.90 9.82 22.86
N MET A 78 15.97 10.64 23.36
CA MET A 78 15.33 11.69 22.53
C MET A 78 16.32 12.77 22.12
N ASN A 79 17.13 13.28 23.04
CA ASN A 79 18.13 14.30 22.70
C ASN A 79 19.08 13.77 21.63
N GLU A 80 19.47 12.49 21.74
CA GLU A 80 20.29 11.81 20.75
C GLU A 80 19.56 11.66 19.41
N LYS A 81 18.27 11.29 19.40
CA LYS A 81 17.50 11.12 18.15
C LYS A 81 17.15 12.43 17.47
N ILE A 82 16.79 13.48 18.21
CA ILE A 82 16.56 14.81 17.64
C ILE A 82 17.87 15.46 17.20
N GLN A 83 18.97 15.25 17.94
CA GLN A 83 20.30 15.65 17.48
C GLN A 83 20.68 14.89 16.19
N MET A 84 20.42 13.59 16.13
CA MET A 84 20.61 12.78 14.93
C MET A 84 19.79 13.34 13.76
N MET A 85 18.52 13.71 13.98
CA MET A 85 17.70 14.35 12.96
C MET A 85 18.26 15.72 12.55
N THR A 86 18.81 16.49 13.48
CA THR A 86 19.45 17.78 13.18
C THR A 86 20.69 17.59 12.30
N GLU A 87 21.52 16.61 12.62
CA GLU A 87 22.71 16.26 11.82
C GLU A 87 22.33 15.68 10.46
N TYR A 88 21.27 14.88 10.41
CA TYR A 88 20.74 14.28 9.19
C TYR A 88 20.25 15.34 8.20
N HIS A 89 19.44 16.32 8.64
CA HIS A 89 19.00 17.43 7.77
C HIS A 89 20.15 18.40 7.40
N LYS A 90 21.24 18.42 8.16
CA LYS A 90 22.48 19.15 7.80
C LYS A 90 23.40 18.35 6.88
N SER A 91 23.21 17.04 6.81
CA SER A 91 24.05 16.17 6.00
C SER A 91 23.71 16.36 4.51
N ASN A 92 24.72 16.48 3.65
CA ASN A 92 24.52 16.49 2.19
C ASN A 92 24.29 15.07 1.65
N LYS A 93 23.71 14.15 2.43
CA LYS A 93 23.56 12.74 2.07
C LYS A 93 22.48 12.48 1.02
N TRP A 94 21.66 13.48 0.74
CA TRP A 94 20.47 13.38 -0.10
C TRP A 94 20.75 13.05 -1.57
N ASN A 95 21.98 13.21 -2.04
CA ASN A 95 22.41 12.96 -3.42
C ASN A 95 21.36 13.35 -4.48
N THR A 96 20.72 14.50 -4.27
CA THR A 96 19.77 15.09 -5.21
C THR A 96 20.48 16.20 -5.99
N ASN A 97 19.89 16.61 -7.10
CA ASN A 97 20.37 17.79 -7.83
C ASN A 97 20.09 19.11 -7.06
N TYR A 98 19.40 19.03 -5.92
CA TYR A 98 18.89 20.17 -5.17
C TYR A 98 19.50 20.21 -3.76
N LYS A 99 20.21 21.30 -3.45
CA LYS A 99 20.71 21.47 -2.09
C LYS A 99 19.57 21.80 -1.13
N LEU A 100 19.23 20.86 -0.26
CA LEU A 100 18.24 21.06 0.80
C LEU A 100 18.87 21.81 1.99
N ASP A 101 18.75 23.14 1.98
CA ASP A 101 19.23 24.00 3.09
C ASP A 101 18.10 24.26 4.08
N PHE A 102 18.06 23.44 5.14
CA PHE A 102 16.98 23.44 6.14
C PHE A 102 17.20 24.45 7.27
N GLU A 103 16.13 25.16 7.63
CA GLU A 103 15.99 25.94 8.86
C GLU A 103 15.11 25.17 9.87
N TYR A 104 15.52 25.20 11.14
CA TYR A 104 14.87 24.44 12.20
C TYR A 104 14.01 25.33 13.10
N THR A 105 12.78 24.88 13.35
CA THR A 105 11.86 25.47 14.32
C THR A 105 11.24 24.37 15.21
N LYS A 106 10.88 24.72 16.44
CA LYS A 106 10.25 23.80 17.40
C LYS A 106 8.95 24.41 17.93
N TYR A 107 7.89 23.62 17.93
CA TYR A 107 6.62 23.95 18.57
C TYR A 107 6.20 22.78 19.47
N GLU A 108 6.28 22.96 20.79
CA GLU A 108 6.03 21.89 21.77
C GLU A 108 6.85 20.59 21.51
N ASN A 109 6.19 19.49 21.14
CA ASN A 109 6.80 18.19 20.76
C ASN A 109 6.93 18.00 19.24
N ILE A 110 6.70 19.06 18.46
CA ILE A 110 6.82 19.08 17.00
C ILE A 110 8.14 19.75 16.62
N HIS A 111 8.96 19.04 15.86
CA HIS A 111 10.24 19.49 15.34
C HIS A 111 10.12 19.66 13.84
N ILE A 112 10.36 20.86 13.32
CA ILE A 112 10.11 21.21 11.92
C ILE A 112 11.41 21.69 11.28
N TRP A 113 11.84 21.02 10.22
CA TRP A 113 12.90 21.45 9.32
C TRP A 113 12.26 21.89 8.01
N ARG A 114 12.47 23.15 7.61
CA ARG A 114 11.93 23.68 6.36
C ARG A 114 13.05 24.23 5.48
N THR A 115 13.05 23.92 4.19
CA THR A 115 14.03 24.52 3.28
C THR A 115 13.79 26.02 3.16
N LYS A 116 14.86 26.81 2.93
CA LYS A 116 14.77 28.28 2.81
C LYS A 116 13.84 28.78 1.70
N ASP A 117 13.69 28.01 0.63
CA ASP A 117 12.75 28.27 -0.46
C ASP A 117 11.30 27.83 -0.14
N ASN A 118 11.08 27.27 1.06
CA ASN A 118 9.83 26.69 1.54
C ASN A 118 9.30 25.52 0.69
N ARG A 119 10.14 24.92 -0.16
CA ARG A 119 9.73 23.80 -1.01
C ARG A 119 9.53 22.50 -0.23
N VAL A 120 10.32 22.25 0.80
CA VAL A 120 10.26 21.02 1.60
C VAL A 120 10.07 21.35 3.07
N GLU A 121 9.12 20.69 3.70
CA GLU A 121 8.89 20.72 5.15
C GLU A 121 8.95 19.29 5.71
N SER A 122 9.94 19.01 6.55
CA SER A 122 10.10 17.75 7.28
C SER A 122 9.72 17.96 8.75
N ILE A 123 8.71 17.22 9.20
CA ILE A 123 8.10 17.34 10.53
C ILE A 123 8.34 16.03 11.28
N ILE A 124 8.99 16.10 12.44
CA ILE A 124 9.21 14.97 13.34
C ILE A 124 8.40 15.19 14.61
N ILE A 125 7.68 14.17 15.05
CA ILE A 125 6.78 14.23 16.20
C ILE A 125 7.05 13.05 17.11
N GLY A 126 7.28 13.38 18.39
CA GLY A 126 7.36 12.40 19.46
C GLY A 126 5.99 11.97 19.97
N GLY A 127 5.71 10.68 19.86
CA GLY A 127 4.62 9.97 20.52
C GLY A 127 4.01 8.86 19.67
N SER A 128 3.27 7.95 20.30
CA SER A 128 2.66 6.80 19.63
C SER A 128 1.43 7.22 18.80
N PHE A 129 1.30 6.67 17.60
CA PHE A 129 0.08 6.75 16.79
C PHE A 129 -0.76 5.50 17.04
N THR A 130 -2.01 5.65 17.51
CA THR A 130 -2.84 4.51 17.86
C THR A 130 -3.92 4.25 16.81
N HIS A 131 -3.97 3.02 16.29
CA HIS A 131 -5.07 2.57 15.45
C HIS A 131 -6.20 1.96 16.26
N LYS A 132 -7.40 1.98 15.68
CA LYS A 132 -8.55 1.31 16.27
C LYS A 132 -8.28 -0.19 16.39
N ASN A 133 -8.56 -0.75 17.57
CA ASN A 133 -8.47 -2.19 17.79
C ASN A 133 -9.60 -2.67 18.71
N ARG A 134 -9.78 -4.00 18.82
CA ARG A 134 -10.87 -4.61 19.59
C ARG A 134 -10.89 -4.27 21.09
N TRP A 135 -9.81 -3.73 21.62
CA TRP A 135 -9.63 -3.43 23.05
C TRP A 135 -9.58 -1.93 23.36
N ASN A 136 -9.47 -1.08 22.35
CA ASN A 136 -9.30 0.35 22.51
C ASN A 136 -9.98 1.13 21.37
N ASP A 137 -10.99 1.92 21.74
CA ASP A 137 -11.70 2.83 20.83
C ASP A 137 -11.00 4.19 20.69
N LEU A 138 -9.99 4.50 21.53
CA LEU A 138 -9.18 5.70 21.37
C LEU A 138 -8.19 5.48 20.23
N THR A 139 -8.49 6.10 19.09
CA THR A 139 -7.71 6.01 17.86
C THR A 139 -7.31 7.40 17.35
N ASN A 140 -6.21 7.45 16.60
CA ASN A 140 -5.75 8.58 15.81
C ASN A 140 -6.12 8.43 14.32
N ASP A 141 -6.82 7.37 13.91
CA ASP A 141 -7.24 7.13 12.52
C ASP A 141 -8.02 8.31 11.91
N TRP A 142 -8.74 9.07 12.75
CA TRP A 142 -9.44 10.30 12.36
C TRP A 142 -8.50 11.35 11.72
N PHE A 143 -7.22 11.36 12.10
CA PHE A 143 -6.23 12.26 11.53
C PHE A 143 -5.94 11.90 10.06
N ILE A 144 -5.79 10.60 9.76
CA ILE A 144 -5.60 10.12 8.38
C ILE A 144 -6.86 10.45 7.55
N GLU A 145 -8.06 10.23 8.11
CA GLU A 145 -9.31 10.63 7.47
C GLU A 145 -9.31 12.12 7.09
N LYS A 146 -8.90 12.99 8.01
CA LYS A 146 -8.84 14.43 7.75
C LYS A 146 -7.72 14.83 6.78
N LEU A 147 -6.58 14.15 6.78
CA LEU A 147 -5.55 14.35 5.76
C LEU A 147 -6.07 13.96 4.37
N CYS A 148 -6.81 12.86 4.25
CA CYS A 148 -7.50 12.48 3.01
C CYS A 148 -8.47 13.57 2.55
N ASP A 149 -9.33 14.08 3.45
CA ASP A 149 -10.27 15.17 3.14
C ASP A 149 -9.53 16.42 2.60
N LEU A 150 -8.45 16.84 3.26
CA LEU A 150 -7.65 17.99 2.83
C LEU A 150 -6.97 17.73 1.49
N THR A 151 -6.46 16.51 1.28
CA THR A 151 -5.80 16.10 0.03
C THR A 151 -6.75 16.24 -1.15
N LEU A 152 -7.97 15.75 -1.01
CA LEU A 152 -9.01 15.87 -2.03
C LEU A 152 -9.46 17.32 -2.23
N LYS A 153 -9.62 18.07 -1.14
CA LYS A 153 -10.00 19.49 -1.18
C LYS A 153 -9.01 20.34 -1.98
N PHE A 154 -7.71 20.09 -1.80
CA PHE A 154 -6.65 20.88 -2.45
C PHE A 154 -6.08 20.23 -3.71
N ASN A 155 -6.64 19.10 -4.15
CA ASN A 155 -6.15 18.33 -5.30
C ASN A 155 -4.65 17.99 -5.20
N SER A 156 -4.17 17.74 -3.99
CA SER A 156 -2.78 17.35 -3.71
C SER A 156 -2.65 15.82 -3.70
N LYS A 157 -1.47 15.31 -3.34
CA LYS A 157 -1.22 13.88 -3.17
C LYS A 157 -0.89 13.53 -1.72
N LEU A 158 -1.30 12.34 -1.31
CA LEU A 158 -1.01 11.78 0.00
C LEU A 158 -0.49 10.35 -0.12
N VAL A 159 0.67 10.10 0.46
CA VAL A 159 1.18 8.75 0.75
C VAL A 159 1.15 8.55 2.26
N VAL A 160 0.52 7.49 2.73
CA VAL A 160 0.57 7.05 4.13
C VAL A 160 1.30 5.73 4.20
N GLN A 161 2.36 5.65 5.00
CA GLN A 161 3.11 4.42 5.23
C GLN A 161 3.27 4.12 6.71
N GLU A 162 2.98 2.88 7.08
CA GLU A 162 3.15 2.32 8.42
C GLU A 162 4.38 1.41 8.46
N TYR A 163 5.21 1.58 9.48
CA TYR A 163 6.42 0.79 9.70
C TYR A 163 6.42 0.03 11.04
N THR A 164 5.40 0.18 11.88
CA THR A 164 5.28 -0.56 13.16
C THR A 164 4.88 -2.03 12.99
N GLY A 165 4.51 -2.46 11.79
CA GLY A 165 3.95 -3.80 11.53
C GLY A 165 2.43 -3.86 11.58
N TYR A 166 1.75 -2.74 11.87
CA TYR A 166 0.29 -2.66 11.77
C TYR A 166 -0.17 -2.62 10.31
N ASP A 167 -1.25 -3.32 10.01
CA ASP A 167 -1.83 -3.41 8.67
C ASP A 167 -2.90 -2.32 8.46
N LEU A 168 -2.67 -1.44 7.48
CA LEU A 168 -3.58 -0.33 7.15
C LEU A 168 -4.71 -0.74 6.19
N ASP A 169 -4.80 -1.99 5.73
CA ASP A 169 -5.76 -2.44 4.72
C ASP A 169 -7.21 -2.13 5.11
N ASN A 170 -7.60 -2.43 6.35
CA ASN A 170 -8.97 -2.18 6.83
C ASN A 170 -9.29 -0.68 6.84
N LEU A 171 -8.37 0.14 7.32
CA LEU A 171 -8.54 1.59 7.35
C LEU A 171 -8.63 2.15 5.92
N ARG A 172 -7.77 1.68 5.01
CA ARG A 172 -7.79 2.09 3.60
C ARG A 172 -9.16 1.86 2.97
N PHE A 173 -9.74 0.66 3.12
CA PHE A 173 -11.06 0.35 2.56
C PHE A 173 -12.18 1.14 3.24
N GLU A 174 -12.10 1.38 4.55
CA GLU A 174 -13.07 2.23 5.27
C GLU A 174 -13.07 3.66 4.70
N LEU A 175 -11.89 4.28 4.60
CA LEU A 175 -11.73 5.65 4.10
C LEU A 175 -12.17 5.79 2.64
N PHE A 176 -11.77 4.85 1.78
CA PHE A 176 -12.19 4.84 0.38
C PHE A 176 -13.72 4.72 0.23
N ASN A 177 -14.37 3.89 1.04
CA ASN A 177 -15.82 3.72 0.98
C ASN A 177 -16.59 4.91 1.55
N LYS A 178 -16.03 5.63 2.54
CA LYS A 178 -16.59 6.88 3.05
C LYS A 178 -16.43 8.05 2.07
N SER A 179 -15.40 8.04 1.23
CA SER A 179 -15.14 9.12 0.29
C SER A 179 -16.26 9.27 -0.75
N LEU A 180 -16.75 10.50 -0.92
CA LEU A 180 -17.74 10.85 -1.94
C LEU A 180 -17.15 10.85 -3.36
N ASN A 181 -15.83 11.06 -3.49
CA ASN A 181 -15.13 11.08 -4.78
C ASN A 181 -14.11 9.93 -4.84
N LYS A 182 -14.61 8.73 -5.11
CA LYS A 182 -13.83 7.49 -5.16
C LYS A 182 -12.72 7.53 -6.20
N GLU A 183 -13.00 8.06 -7.39
CA GLU A 183 -11.99 8.15 -8.45
C GLU A 183 -10.85 9.09 -8.06
N LEU A 184 -11.15 10.29 -7.54
CA LEU A 184 -10.12 11.20 -7.08
C LEU A 184 -9.34 10.62 -5.89
N PHE A 185 -10.01 9.94 -4.95
CA PHE A 185 -9.35 9.24 -3.84
C PHE A 185 -8.33 8.23 -4.36
N LYS A 186 -8.74 7.35 -5.28
CA LYS A 186 -7.88 6.33 -5.88
C LYS A 186 -6.66 6.95 -6.59
N ASN A 187 -6.84 8.10 -7.24
CA ASN A 187 -5.78 8.77 -8.01
C ASN A 187 -4.83 9.64 -7.15
N LYS A 188 -5.25 10.08 -5.97
CA LYS A 188 -4.50 11.06 -5.15
C LYS A 188 -4.04 10.53 -3.80
N ILE A 189 -4.58 9.41 -3.33
CA ILE A 189 -4.30 8.86 -2.01
C ILE A 189 -3.80 7.43 -2.15
N LEU A 190 -2.60 7.19 -1.64
CA LEU A 190 -1.97 5.87 -1.55
C LEU A 190 -1.71 5.54 -0.08
N ILE A 191 -2.35 4.49 0.41
CA ILE A 191 -2.18 3.99 1.78
C ILE A 191 -1.50 2.63 1.65
N ASP A 192 -0.30 2.53 2.20
CA ASP A 192 0.68 1.46 2.03
C ASP A 192 1.22 1.33 0.58
N ILE A 193 2.46 1.78 0.39
CA ILE A 193 3.18 1.70 -0.91
C ILE A 193 3.67 0.29 -1.23
N THR A 194 3.59 -0.64 -0.27
CA THR A 194 4.00 -2.04 -0.48
C THR A 194 2.86 -2.89 -1.03
N TYR A 195 1.66 -2.32 -1.12
CA TYR A 195 0.43 -2.99 -1.58
C TYR A 195 0.19 -4.32 -0.82
N GLY A 196 0.46 -4.34 0.49
CA GLY A 196 0.26 -5.50 1.36
C GLY A 196 1.35 -6.58 1.31
N ASN A 197 2.50 -6.33 0.66
CA ASN A 197 3.56 -7.33 0.53
C ASN A 197 4.65 -7.24 1.62
N ASN A 198 4.88 -6.08 2.25
CA ASN A 198 6.00 -5.91 3.20
C ASN A 198 5.85 -4.69 4.13
N CYS A 199 4.81 -4.66 4.96
CA CYS A 199 4.47 -3.55 5.86
C CYS A 199 5.19 -3.62 7.22
N GLY A 200 6.49 -3.36 7.27
CA GLY A 200 7.25 -3.36 8.54
C GLY A 200 8.55 -2.56 8.51
N CYS A 201 9.30 -2.58 9.61
CA CYS A 201 10.49 -1.73 9.80
C CYS A 201 11.60 -1.91 8.74
N GLY A 202 11.55 -2.96 7.92
CA GLY A 202 12.53 -3.30 6.87
C GLY A 202 12.04 -3.08 5.44
N THR A 203 10.98 -2.29 5.22
CA THR A 203 10.50 -1.97 3.87
C THR A 203 11.61 -1.38 3.01
N ASP A 204 11.83 -1.97 1.84
CA ASP A 204 12.83 -1.54 0.87
C ASP A 204 12.25 -0.41 0.01
N LEU A 205 12.62 0.83 0.30
CA LEU A 205 12.06 2.05 -0.31
C LEU A 205 12.66 2.41 -1.67
N ILE A 206 13.67 1.66 -2.12
CA ILE A 206 14.13 1.70 -3.52
C ILE A 206 13.18 0.85 -4.39
N LYS A 207 12.70 -0.27 -3.85
CA LYS A 207 11.78 -1.18 -4.55
C LYS A 207 10.32 -0.78 -4.43
N ASN A 208 9.90 -0.31 -3.26
CA ASN A 208 8.51 0.05 -2.99
C ASN A 208 8.40 1.58 -3.06
N LYS A 209 7.74 2.06 -4.10
CA LYS A 209 7.50 3.49 -4.35
C LYS A 209 6.13 3.67 -5.02
N PRO A 210 5.53 4.86 -4.96
CA PRO A 210 4.30 5.13 -5.70
C PRO A 210 4.51 4.96 -7.21
N ILE A 211 3.53 4.36 -7.86
CA ILE A 211 3.48 4.23 -9.32
C ILE A 211 2.51 5.26 -9.86
N TYR A 212 2.92 5.95 -10.93
CA TYR A 212 2.16 7.03 -11.52
C TYR A 212 1.73 6.68 -12.95
N ASN A 213 0.57 7.19 -13.36
CA ASN A 213 0.18 7.22 -14.77
C ASN A 213 0.78 8.46 -15.48
N ASP A 214 0.50 8.60 -16.78
CA ASP A 214 0.99 9.70 -17.62
C ASP A 214 0.51 11.10 -17.16
N PHE A 215 -0.59 11.16 -16.38
CA PHE A 215 -1.12 12.38 -15.78
C PHE A 215 -0.57 12.65 -14.38
N TYR A 216 0.44 11.88 -13.96
CA TYR A 216 1.03 11.95 -12.64
C TYR A 216 0.01 11.68 -11.52
N ASP A 217 -1.03 10.87 -11.77
CA ASP A 217 -1.91 10.33 -10.74
C ASP A 217 -1.42 8.95 -10.28
N PHE A 218 -1.70 8.57 -9.03
CA PHE A 218 -1.35 7.25 -8.52
C PHE A 218 -2.12 6.14 -9.25
N ILE A 219 -1.40 5.06 -9.56
CA ILE A 219 -1.98 3.77 -9.92
C ILE A 219 -2.13 2.97 -8.62
N ASN A 220 -3.29 3.11 -7.98
CA ASN A 220 -3.57 2.44 -6.70
C ASN A 220 -4.20 1.05 -6.91
N PHE A 221 -3.36 0.04 -7.16
CA PHE A 221 -3.78 -1.34 -7.40
C PHE A 221 -4.71 -1.91 -6.32
N THR A 222 -4.55 -1.53 -5.05
CA THR A 222 -5.39 -2.07 -3.96
C THR A 222 -6.85 -1.62 -4.02
N LEU A 223 -7.14 -0.55 -4.77
CA LEU A 223 -8.48 0.02 -4.93
C LEU A 223 -9.03 -0.12 -6.36
N MET A 224 -8.22 -0.64 -7.28
CA MET A 224 -8.64 -0.88 -8.67
C MET A 224 -9.50 -2.13 -8.77
N LYS A 225 -10.49 -2.08 -9.67
CA LYS A 225 -11.22 -3.25 -10.14
C LYS A 225 -10.35 -4.05 -11.10
N ASP A 226 -10.62 -5.34 -11.21
CA ASP A 226 -9.99 -6.23 -12.19
C ASP A 226 -9.98 -5.64 -13.62
N SER A 227 -11.10 -5.07 -14.07
CA SER A 227 -11.20 -4.46 -15.41
C SER A 227 -10.22 -3.30 -15.59
N GLU A 228 -10.05 -2.47 -14.56
CA GLU A 228 -9.15 -1.33 -14.63
C GLU A 228 -7.68 -1.77 -14.64
N MET A 229 -7.36 -2.86 -13.94
CA MET A 229 -6.02 -3.45 -14.02
C MET A 229 -5.73 -3.98 -15.43
N VAL A 230 -6.72 -4.62 -16.05
CA VAL A 230 -6.60 -5.11 -17.43
C VAL A 230 -6.32 -3.99 -18.42
N ASP A 231 -6.97 -2.83 -18.26
CA ASP A 231 -6.81 -1.67 -19.15
C ASP A 231 -5.42 -1.03 -19.11
N ILE A 232 -4.58 -1.38 -18.12
CA ILE A 232 -3.23 -0.83 -17.97
C ILE A 232 -2.12 -1.87 -18.23
N ILE A 233 -2.47 -3.09 -18.63
CA ILE A 233 -1.49 -4.11 -19.04
C ILE A 233 -0.70 -3.62 -20.26
N GLY A 234 0.61 -3.85 -20.25
CA GLY A 234 1.54 -3.48 -21.32
C GLY A 234 1.99 -2.02 -21.28
N LYS A 235 1.57 -1.24 -20.28
CA LYS A 235 2.05 0.14 -20.09
C LYS A 235 3.47 0.20 -19.51
N SER A 236 3.83 -0.74 -18.64
CA SER A 236 5.23 -0.94 -18.20
C SER A 236 5.42 -2.34 -17.62
N ASP A 237 6.65 -2.85 -17.70
CA ASP A 237 7.00 -4.16 -17.12
C ASP A 237 6.79 -4.22 -15.60
N GLU A 238 6.97 -3.09 -14.90
CA GLU A 238 6.76 -2.98 -13.44
C GLU A 238 5.28 -3.15 -13.07
N ILE A 239 4.40 -2.49 -13.82
CA ILE A 239 2.94 -2.60 -13.67
C ILE A 239 2.49 -4.04 -13.96
N ASP A 240 3.00 -4.63 -15.06
CA ASP A 240 2.63 -5.98 -15.48
C ASP A 240 3.04 -7.03 -14.44
N GLU A 241 4.20 -6.88 -13.79
CA GLU A 241 4.63 -7.80 -12.74
C GLU A 241 3.74 -7.69 -11.48
N ILE A 242 3.30 -6.48 -11.10
CA ILE A 242 2.38 -6.30 -9.97
C ILE A 242 1.02 -6.95 -10.26
N ILE A 243 0.47 -6.70 -11.45
CA ILE A 243 -0.80 -7.30 -11.90
C ILE A 243 -0.68 -8.83 -11.91
N LYS A 244 0.43 -9.36 -12.44
CA LYS A 244 0.73 -10.79 -12.43
C LYS A 244 0.72 -11.38 -11.02
N ILE A 245 1.41 -10.77 -10.06
CA ILE A 245 1.44 -11.25 -8.67
C ILE A 245 0.03 -11.28 -8.08
N PHE A 246 -0.76 -10.22 -8.29
CA PHE A 246 -2.14 -10.12 -7.83
C PHE A 246 -3.02 -11.25 -8.39
N PHE A 247 -3.02 -11.44 -9.72
CA PHE A 247 -3.85 -12.46 -10.36
C PHE A 247 -3.37 -13.89 -10.10
N ILE A 248 -2.08 -14.13 -9.88
CA ILE A 248 -1.58 -15.44 -9.39
C ILE A 248 -2.15 -15.74 -8.00
N LYS A 249 -2.19 -14.77 -7.08
CA LYS A 249 -2.77 -14.95 -5.74
C LYS A 249 -4.27 -15.26 -5.84
N LYS A 250 -5.00 -14.53 -6.68
CA LYS A 250 -6.43 -14.75 -6.94
C LYS A 250 -6.71 -16.12 -7.57
N PHE A 251 -5.91 -16.52 -8.56
CA PHE A 251 -5.96 -17.86 -9.17
C PHE A 251 -5.83 -18.97 -8.14
N ARG A 252 -4.79 -18.89 -7.29
CA ARG A 252 -4.54 -19.87 -6.23
C ARG A 252 -5.69 -19.91 -5.22
N GLN A 253 -6.27 -18.76 -4.89
CA GLN A 253 -7.41 -18.70 -3.99
C GLN A 253 -8.61 -19.49 -4.54
N ILE A 254 -8.97 -19.33 -5.82
CA ILE A 254 -10.07 -20.09 -6.46
C ILE A 254 -9.82 -21.60 -6.36
N ILE A 255 -8.60 -22.06 -6.61
CA ILE A 255 -8.27 -23.48 -6.50
C ILE A 255 -8.30 -23.97 -5.04
N HIS A 256 -7.85 -23.16 -4.09
CA HIS A 256 -7.81 -23.53 -2.68
C HIS A 256 -9.15 -23.36 -1.95
N THR A 257 -10.14 -22.70 -2.55
CA THR A 257 -11.47 -22.51 -1.95
C THR A 257 -12.56 -23.18 -2.78
N ILE A 258 -12.95 -22.58 -3.91
CA ILE A 258 -14.06 -22.98 -4.76
C ILE A 258 -13.86 -24.40 -5.29
N TYR A 259 -12.65 -24.72 -5.76
CA TYR A 259 -12.36 -26.06 -6.26
C TYR A 259 -12.32 -27.12 -5.15
N VAL A 260 -11.96 -26.74 -3.92
CA VAL A 260 -12.05 -27.64 -2.76
C VAL A 260 -13.50 -28.00 -2.48
N ASP A 261 -14.41 -27.03 -2.54
CA ASP A 261 -15.85 -27.24 -2.38
C ASP A 261 -16.42 -28.15 -3.48
N TYR A 262 -15.96 -28.03 -4.73
CA TYR A 262 -16.30 -28.98 -5.80
C TYR A 262 -15.89 -30.41 -5.44
N ARG A 263 -14.64 -30.63 -5.01
CA ARG A 263 -14.14 -31.96 -4.63
C ARG A 263 -14.96 -32.55 -3.50
N ARG A 264 -15.22 -31.76 -2.45
CA ARG A 264 -16.03 -32.16 -1.29
C ARG A 264 -17.43 -32.56 -1.72
N LYS A 265 -18.08 -31.75 -2.56
CA LYS A 265 -19.44 -32.05 -3.05
C LYS A 265 -19.48 -33.33 -3.89
N LYS A 266 -18.48 -33.56 -4.75
CA LYS A 266 -18.36 -34.80 -5.54
C LYS A 266 -18.18 -36.04 -4.65
N SER A 267 -17.54 -35.89 -3.49
CA SER A 267 -17.38 -36.93 -2.47
C SER A 267 -18.54 -37.02 -1.46
N GLY A 268 -19.64 -36.28 -1.68
CA GLY A 268 -20.81 -36.29 -0.78
C GLY A 268 -20.60 -35.59 0.57
N GLN A 269 -19.58 -34.73 0.67
CA GLN A 269 -19.28 -33.94 1.87
C GLN A 269 -19.93 -32.55 1.81
N SER A 270 -20.12 -31.93 2.98
CA SER A 270 -20.57 -30.53 3.11
C SER A 270 -19.52 -29.57 2.56
N LEU A 271 -19.94 -28.37 2.15
CA LEU A 271 -19.01 -27.33 1.69
C LEU A 271 -18.16 -26.86 2.88
N MET A 272 -16.93 -26.41 2.59
CA MET A 272 -15.99 -25.93 3.59
C MET A 272 -15.94 -24.41 3.64
N PHE A 273 -15.93 -23.76 2.47
CA PHE A 273 -15.71 -22.31 2.38
C PHE A 273 -16.98 -21.55 2.06
N GLY A 274 -17.84 -22.09 1.18
CA GLY A 274 -19.01 -21.39 0.67
C GLY A 274 -18.62 -20.22 -0.25
N HIS A 275 -19.57 -19.78 -1.08
CA HIS A 275 -19.34 -18.70 -2.04
C HIS A 275 -20.65 -17.98 -2.34
N SER A 276 -20.60 -16.74 -2.83
CA SER A 276 -21.83 -16.00 -3.20
C SER A 276 -22.56 -16.59 -4.40
N LEU A 277 -21.85 -17.36 -5.24
CA LEU A 277 -22.36 -17.91 -6.51
C LEU A 277 -22.93 -19.34 -6.38
N TYR A 278 -22.82 -19.99 -5.22
CA TYR A 278 -23.38 -21.31 -4.98
C TYR A 278 -23.67 -21.53 -3.49
N ASN A 279 -24.48 -22.53 -3.16
CA ASN A 279 -24.80 -22.86 -1.78
C ASN A 279 -24.81 -24.37 -1.55
N GLU A 280 -25.18 -24.81 -0.35
CA GLU A 280 -25.22 -26.24 0.02
C GLU A 280 -26.14 -27.10 -0.87
N LEU A 281 -27.11 -26.50 -1.57
CA LEU A 281 -27.98 -27.23 -2.50
C LEU A 281 -27.38 -27.37 -3.91
N SER A 282 -26.31 -26.63 -4.21
CA SER A 282 -25.67 -26.65 -5.52
C SER A 282 -25.01 -28.01 -5.80
N THR A 283 -25.12 -28.48 -7.03
CA THR A 283 -24.48 -29.72 -7.48
C THR A 283 -22.98 -29.52 -7.66
N ALA A 284 -22.21 -30.61 -7.64
CA ALA A 284 -20.78 -30.54 -7.93
C ALA A 284 -20.50 -29.91 -9.31
N GLY A 285 -21.33 -30.19 -10.32
CA GLY A 285 -21.22 -29.59 -11.65
C GLY A 285 -21.43 -28.07 -11.64
N GLN A 286 -22.39 -27.57 -10.85
CA GLN A 286 -22.61 -26.12 -10.70
C GLN A 286 -21.40 -25.43 -10.05
N ILE A 287 -20.83 -26.03 -9.01
CA ILE A 287 -19.62 -25.50 -8.34
C ILE A 287 -18.44 -25.51 -9.31
N MET A 288 -18.26 -26.59 -10.08
CA MET A 288 -17.20 -26.65 -11.08
C MET A 288 -17.37 -25.59 -12.17
N GLN A 289 -18.59 -25.33 -12.63
CA GLN A 289 -18.83 -24.27 -13.61
C GLN A 289 -18.41 -22.90 -13.07
N VAL A 290 -18.61 -22.63 -11.77
CA VAL A 290 -18.10 -21.42 -11.11
C VAL A 290 -16.57 -21.41 -11.14
N VAL A 291 -15.89 -22.52 -10.81
CA VAL A 291 -14.42 -22.64 -10.92
C VAL A 291 -13.97 -22.29 -12.34
N LEU A 292 -14.56 -22.92 -13.36
CA LEU A 292 -14.17 -22.72 -14.76
C LEU A 292 -14.37 -21.27 -15.19
N ASN A 293 -15.49 -20.66 -14.85
CA ASN A 293 -15.78 -19.26 -15.22
C ASN A 293 -14.79 -18.28 -14.56
N GLU A 294 -14.57 -18.41 -13.25
CA GLU A 294 -13.64 -17.55 -12.50
C GLU A 294 -12.20 -17.71 -13.01
N LEU A 295 -11.76 -18.95 -13.27
CA LEU A 295 -10.44 -19.22 -13.81
C LEU A 295 -10.29 -18.72 -15.25
N ASN A 296 -11.32 -18.84 -16.09
CA ASN A 296 -11.30 -18.37 -17.48
C ASN A 296 -10.99 -16.88 -17.57
N GLU A 297 -11.61 -16.07 -16.71
CA GLU A 297 -11.34 -14.63 -16.67
C GLU A 297 -9.88 -14.34 -16.29
N ILE A 298 -9.33 -15.06 -15.31
CA ILE A 298 -7.91 -14.90 -14.95
C ILE A 298 -6.97 -15.40 -16.05
N ILE A 299 -7.31 -16.49 -16.74
CA ILE A 299 -6.50 -17.04 -17.83
C ILE A 299 -6.40 -16.07 -19.00
N LYS A 300 -7.48 -15.36 -19.35
CA LYS A 300 -7.43 -14.28 -20.36
C LYS A 300 -6.41 -13.20 -19.96
N ILE A 301 -6.37 -12.84 -18.68
CA ILE A 301 -5.44 -11.85 -18.15
C ILE A 301 -3.99 -12.37 -18.23
N PHE A 302 -3.77 -13.64 -17.89
CA PHE A 302 -2.46 -14.26 -18.07
C PHE A 302 -2.01 -14.32 -19.53
N ASP A 303 -2.94 -14.44 -20.49
CA ASP A 303 -2.62 -14.33 -21.91
C ASP A 303 -2.17 -12.91 -22.28
N LEU A 304 -2.89 -11.89 -21.80
CA LEU A 304 -2.52 -10.48 -22.01
C LEU A 304 -1.14 -10.15 -21.42
N LEU A 305 -0.80 -10.74 -20.28
CA LEU A 305 0.52 -10.68 -19.63
C LEU A 305 1.57 -11.58 -20.30
N LYS A 306 1.25 -12.23 -21.43
CA LYS A 306 2.13 -13.12 -22.20
C LYS A 306 2.71 -14.28 -21.39
N MET A 307 1.96 -14.78 -20.40
CA MET A 307 2.38 -15.90 -19.56
C MET A 307 2.04 -17.28 -20.14
N LEU A 308 1.28 -17.31 -21.23
CA LEU A 308 0.74 -18.53 -21.83
C LEU A 308 1.41 -18.86 -23.17
N THR A 309 2.09 -20.01 -23.21
CA THR A 309 2.49 -20.64 -24.48
C THR A 309 1.28 -21.35 -25.11
N ASP A 310 1.33 -21.60 -26.42
CA ASP A 310 0.26 -22.32 -27.12
C ASP A 310 0.00 -23.72 -26.52
N GLU A 311 1.06 -24.41 -26.08
CA GLU A 311 0.96 -25.68 -25.35
C GLU A 311 0.19 -25.53 -24.04
N LYS A 312 0.43 -24.47 -23.27
CA LYS A 312 -0.32 -24.20 -22.02
C LYS A 312 -1.77 -23.88 -22.31
N LYS A 313 -2.06 -23.11 -23.37
CA LYS A 313 -3.44 -22.78 -23.78
C LYS A 313 -4.22 -24.05 -24.14
N GLU A 314 -3.61 -24.94 -24.92
CA GLU A 314 -4.25 -26.20 -25.30
C GLU A 314 -4.43 -27.14 -24.09
N LEU A 315 -3.47 -27.19 -23.18
CA LEU A 315 -3.62 -27.94 -21.93
C LEU A 315 -4.78 -27.42 -21.07
N ILE A 316 -4.88 -26.09 -20.89
CA ILE A 316 -5.97 -25.44 -20.14
C ILE A 316 -7.31 -25.75 -20.79
N LYS A 317 -7.41 -25.60 -22.12
CA LYS A 317 -8.64 -25.91 -22.85
C LYS A 317 -9.08 -27.36 -22.64
N ASN A 318 -8.16 -28.32 -22.74
CA ASN A 318 -8.45 -29.73 -22.48
C ASN A 318 -8.92 -29.97 -21.04
N LEU A 319 -8.28 -29.33 -20.06
CA LEU A 319 -8.71 -29.42 -18.65
C LEU A 319 -10.11 -28.85 -18.43
N PHE A 320 -10.49 -27.81 -19.17
CA PHE A 320 -11.81 -27.17 -19.06
C PHE A 320 -12.90 -28.01 -19.73
N GLU A 321 -12.65 -28.53 -20.93
CA GLU A 321 -13.63 -29.30 -21.70
C GLU A 321 -13.82 -30.71 -21.14
N LYS A 322 -12.74 -31.35 -20.67
CA LYS A 322 -12.74 -32.76 -20.27
C LYS A 322 -12.64 -32.97 -18.76
N TYR A 323 -12.85 -31.94 -17.94
CA TYR A 323 -12.78 -32.06 -16.47
C TYR A 323 -13.56 -33.24 -15.86
N PRO A 324 -14.71 -33.72 -16.42
CA PRO A 324 -15.42 -34.87 -15.85
C PRO A 324 -14.63 -36.17 -15.94
N GLU A 325 -13.74 -36.28 -16.93
CA GLU A 325 -12.90 -37.45 -17.23
C GLU A 325 -11.61 -37.48 -16.40
N TYR A 326 -11.23 -36.36 -15.79
CA TYR A 326 -10.04 -36.28 -14.96
C TYR A 326 -10.29 -36.77 -13.53
N ASP A 327 -9.27 -37.42 -12.96
CA ASP A 327 -9.17 -37.54 -11.51
C ASP A 327 -9.14 -36.14 -10.88
N ILE A 328 -9.95 -35.95 -9.83
CA ILE A 328 -10.17 -34.65 -9.20
C ILE A 328 -8.97 -34.13 -8.40
N TYR A 329 -8.03 -34.99 -8.02
CA TYR A 329 -6.81 -34.51 -7.36
C TYR A 329 -5.79 -34.13 -8.43
N LYS A 330 -5.68 -34.94 -9.47
CA LYS A 330 -4.81 -34.68 -10.63
C LYS A 330 -5.17 -33.40 -11.37
N TRP A 331 -6.46 -33.11 -11.60
CA TRP A 331 -6.88 -31.87 -12.26
C TRP A 331 -6.41 -30.64 -11.47
N GLY A 332 -6.64 -30.63 -10.15
CA GLY A 332 -6.21 -29.53 -9.28
C GLY A 332 -4.69 -29.37 -9.23
N GLU A 333 -3.96 -30.48 -9.15
CA GLU A 333 -2.50 -30.49 -9.17
C GLU A 333 -1.94 -29.90 -10.48
N ILE A 334 -2.46 -30.34 -11.62
CA ILE A 334 -2.05 -29.80 -12.92
C ILE A 334 -2.32 -28.30 -12.94
N MET A 335 -3.53 -27.86 -12.59
CA MET A 335 -3.92 -26.44 -12.62
C MET A 335 -3.03 -25.55 -11.74
N ILE A 336 -2.69 -25.99 -10.52
CA ILE A 336 -1.79 -25.24 -9.62
C ILE A 336 -0.39 -25.09 -10.23
N ASN A 337 0.07 -26.09 -10.96
CA ASN A 337 1.42 -26.16 -11.49
C ASN A 337 1.59 -25.54 -12.89
N ILE A 338 0.52 -25.07 -13.56
CA ILE A 338 0.61 -24.42 -14.88
C ILE A 338 1.53 -23.18 -14.88
N TYR A 339 1.66 -22.52 -13.73
CA TYR A 339 2.39 -21.25 -13.56
C TYR A 339 3.55 -21.34 -12.55
N LYS A 340 3.97 -22.56 -12.19
CA LYS A 340 5.30 -22.81 -11.62
C LYS A 340 6.29 -22.96 -12.77
#